data_AF-A0A381XNA5-F1
#
_entry.id   AF-A0A381XNA5-F1
#
_cell.length_a   1.000
_cell.length_b   1.000
_cell.length_c   1.000
_cell.angle_alpha   90.00
_cell.angle_beta   90.00
_cell.angle_gamma   90.00
#
_symmetry.space_group_name_H-M   'P 1'
#
loop_
_entity.id
_entity.type
_entity.pdbx_description
1 polymer ?
#
loop_
_entity_poly.entity_id
_entity_poly.type
_entity_poly.pdbx_seq_one_letter_code
_entity_poly.pdbx_strand_id
1 'polypeptide(L)'
;MTKDPKFNDEGEKPKKESDLIKFFKKRSFIYLLCAVMFVVFFVPEMMQPSELDQKITEILDSDDENHAWSILKSYKGTDDKGSTLGEIIMIQIENAYPSEKILKHHDTSIEISALDAQEEQGSGFYQVHFSFKTYDNAKDYLWYVNIQTDEIIPLNDGARKMMNI
;
A
#
# COMPACT_ATOMS: atom_id res chain seq x y z
N MET A 1 -82.94 15.37 6.30
CA MET A 1 -82.74 14.33 7.33
C MET A 1 -81.75 13.32 6.75
N THR A 2 -80.52 13.35 7.30
CA THR A 2 -79.45 12.31 7.34
C THR A 2 -79.09 11.45 6.11
N LYS A 3 -77.79 11.49 5.76
CA LYS A 3 -76.83 10.37 5.53
C LYS A 3 -75.68 10.85 4.62
N ASP A 4 -74.38 10.68 4.82
CA ASP A 4 -73.40 10.47 5.92
C ASP A 4 -72.03 10.81 5.26
N PRO A 5 -71.03 11.35 5.97
CA PRO A 5 -69.69 11.52 5.39
C PRO A 5 -68.96 10.16 5.34
N LYS A 6 -68.53 9.73 4.14
CA LYS A 6 -67.63 8.58 4.00
C LYS A 6 -66.24 8.94 4.54
N PHE A 7 -65.96 8.49 5.75
CA PHE A 7 -64.61 8.44 6.30
C PHE A 7 -63.85 7.31 5.60
N ASN A 8 -62.90 7.65 4.73
CA ASN A 8 -61.94 6.68 4.20
C ASN A 8 -60.88 6.46 5.30
N ASP A 9 -61.06 5.41 6.09
CA ASP A 9 -59.98 4.81 6.89
C ASP A 9 -58.97 4.16 5.93
N GLU A 10 -58.07 4.95 5.37
CA GLU A 10 -56.82 4.43 4.83
C GLU A 10 -55.88 4.13 6.00
N GLY A 11 -56.10 2.98 6.64
CA GLY A 11 -55.17 2.43 7.62
C GLY A 11 -53.78 2.33 7.00
N GLU A 12 -52.79 2.96 7.64
CA GLU A 12 -51.38 2.80 7.33
C GLU A 12 -51.04 1.32 7.22
N LYS A 13 -50.82 0.85 5.99
CA LYS A 13 -50.28 -0.49 5.76
C LYS A 13 -48.91 -0.55 6.43
N PRO A 14 -48.61 -1.55 7.28
CA PRO A 14 -47.30 -1.65 7.89
C PRO A 14 -46.26 -1.72 6.76
N LYS A 15 -45.31 -0.79 6.74
CA LYS A 15 -44.20 -0.77 5.78
C LYS A 15 -43.57 -2.16 5.79
N LYS A 16 -43.72 -2.91 4.70
CA LYS A 16 -43.14 -4.25 4.56
C LYS A 16 -41.63 -4.09 4.74
N GLU A 17 -41.12 -4.59 5.86
CA GLU A 17 -39.68 -4.72 6.09
C GLU A 17 -39.10 -5.52 4.93
N SER A 18 -38.18 -4.89 4.18
CA SER A 18 -37.54 -5.50 3.00
C SER A 18 -36.91 -6.84 3.39
N ASP A 19 -36.99 -7.83 2.51
CA ASP A 19 -36.37 -9.14 2.76
C ASP A 19 -34.89 -8.99 3.08
N LEU A 20 -34.19 -7.99 2.54
CA LEU A 20 -32.82 -7.65 2.90
C LEU A 20 -32.66 -7.34 4.39
N ILE A 21 -33.58 -6.59 4.98
CA ILE A 21 -33.56 -6.25 6.42
C ILE A 21 -33.81 -7.51 7.26
N LYS A 22 -34.69 -8.41 6.82
CA LYS A 22 -34.91 -9.71 7.49
C LYS A 22 -33.71 -10.65 7.34
N PHE A 23 -33.04 -10.63 6.19
CA PHE A 23 -31.82 -11.39 5.92
C PHE A 23 -30.66 -10.91 6.78
N PHE A 24 -30.46 -9.60 6.88
CA PHE A 24 -29.54 -9.01 7.85
C PHE A 24 -29.97 -9.42 9.25
N LYS A 25 -31.18 -9.19 9.71
CA LYS A 25 -31.58 -9.50 11.10
C LYS A 25 -31.43 -10.98 11.52
N LYS A 26 -31.65 -11.93 10.61
CA LYS A 26 -31.61 -13.38 10.91
C LYS A 26 -30.20 -13.98 10.94
N ARG A 27 -29.24 -13.38 10.23
CA ARG A 27 -27.83 -13.85 10.17
C ARG A 27 -26.80 -12.78 10.50
N SER A 28 -27.24 -11.57 10.86
CA SER A 28 -26.41 -10.39 11.18
C SER A 28 -25.42 -10.71 12.26
N PHE A 29 -25.81 -11.49 13.27
CA PHE A 29 -24.88 -11.92 14.31
C PHE A 29 -23.72 -12.76 13.75
N ILE A 30 -23.98 -13.67 12.80
CA ILE A 30 -22.95 -14.50 12.16
C ILE A 30 -22.09 -13.65 11.22
N TYR A 31 -22.68 -12.73 10.45
CA TYR A 31 -21.91 -11.84 9.58
C TYR A 31 -21.06 -10.85 10.38
N LEU A 32 -21.58 -10.33 11.49
CA LEU A 32 -20.85 -9.48 12.43
C LEU A 32 -19.71 -10.27 13.06
N LEU A 33 -19.95 -11.51 13.49
CA LEU A 33 -18.90 -12.40 14.02
C LEU A 33 -17.84 -12.71 12.95
N CYS A 34 -18.24 -12.98 11.70
CA CYS A 34 -17.31 -13.18 10.59
C CYS A 34 -16.50 -11.93 10.26
N ALA A 35 -17.11 -10.74 10.29
CA ALA A 35 -16.41 -9.47 10.07
C ALA A 35 -15.42 -9.18 11.21
N VAL A 36 -15.81 -9.42 12.46
CA VAL A 36 -14.92 -9.30 13.62
C VAL A 36 -13.76 -10.30 13.53
N MET A 37 -14.03 -11.56 13.16
CA MET A 37 -12.97 -12.55 12.90
C MET A 37 -12.05 -12.11 11.75
N PHE A 38 -12.60 -11.57 10.67
CA PHE A 38 -11.80 -11.07 9.55
C PHE A 38 -10.85 -9.95 10.00
N VAL A 39 -11.37 -9.00 10.78
CA VAL A 39 -10.57 -7.89 11.32
C VAL A 39 -9.53 -8.38 12.33
N VAL A 40 -9.83 -9.36 13.18
CA VAL A 40 -8.88 -9.83 14.20
C VAL A 40 -7.77 -10.71 13.60
N PHE A 41 -8.06 -11.50 12.56
CA PHE A 41 -7.10 -12.45 12.01
C PHE A 41 -6.36 -11.94 10.78
N PHE A 42 -7.05 -11.29 9.83
CA PHE A 42 -6.45 -10.88 8.56
C PHE A 42 -5.84 -9.48 8.58
N VAL A 43 -6.40 -8.54 9.37
CA VAL A 43 -5.84 -7.18 9.44
C VAL A 43 -4.44 -7.17 10.07
N PRO A 44 -4.13 -7.94 11.15
CA PRO A 44 -2.77 -8.00 11.66
C PRO A 44 -1.79 -8.65 10.68
N GLU A 45 -2.26 -9.58 9.84
CA GLU A 45 -1.42 -10.22 8.81
C GLU A 45 -1.09 -9.23 7.67
N MET A 46 -2.01 -8.31 7.35
CA MET A 46 -1.82 -7.24 6.37
C MET A 46 -1.10 -5.99 6.93
N MET A 47 -1.18 -5.74 8.24
CA MET A 47 -0.52 -4.63 8.92
C MET A 47 0.91 -4.96 9.38
N GLN A 48 1.32 -6.23 9.30
CA GLN A 48 2.70 -6.58 9.57
C GLN A 48 3.59 -5.93 8.50
N PRO A 49 4.60 -5.14 8.91
CA PRO A 49 5.57 -4.64 7.96
C PRO A 49 6.15 -5.84 7.23
N SER A 50 6.22 -5.74 5.91
CA SER A 50 6.75 -6.81 5.08
C SER A 50 8.15 -7.20 5.60
N GLU A 51 8.58 -8.44 5.40
CA GLU A 51 9.95 -8.84 5.78
C GLU A 51 11.00 -7.92 5.16
N LEU A 52 10.68 -7.36 3.99
CA LEU A 52 11.43 -6.31 3.33
C LEU A 52 11.44 -5.01 4.16
N ASP A 53 10.29 -4.50 4.60
CA ASP A 53 10.21 -3.27 5.40
C ASP A 53 10.94 -3.36 6.74
N GLN A 54 10.88 -4.52 7.40
CA GLN A 54 11.64 -4.75 8.63
C GLN A 54 13.14 -4.70 8.36
N LYS A 55 13.60 -5.44 7.33
CA LYS A 55 15.01 -5.45 6.93
C LYS A 55 15.50 -4.08 6.50
N ILE A 56 14.65 -3.26 5.87
CA ILE A 56 15.00 -1.89 5.46
C ILE A 56 15.15 -0.96 6.67
N THR A 57 14.20 -1.02 7.61
CA THR A 57 14.24 -0.20 8.83
C THR A 57 15.49 -0.49 9.66
N GLU A 58 16.02 -1.72 9.59
CA GLU A 58 17.27 -2.11 10.24
C GLU A 58 18.54 -1.61 9.53
N ILE A 59 18.46 -1.19 8.26
CA ILE A 59 19.62 -0.76 7.45
C ILE A 59 19.77 0.77 7.42
N LEU A 60 18.66 1.52 7.50
CA LEU A 60 18.68 2.99 7.45
C LEU A 60 18.86 3.57 8.86
N ASP A 61 19.93 4.33 9.06
CA ASP A 61 20.43 4.69 10.41
C ASP A 61 19.87 6.02 10.93
N SER A 62 19.31 6.88 10.06
CA SER A 62 18.80 8.21 10.45
C SER A 62 17.34 8.47 10.06
N ASP A 63 16.69 9.40 10.78
CA ASP A 63 15.30 9.80 10.50
C ASP A 63 15.15 10.39 9.09
N ASP A 64 16.13 11.17 8.63
CA ASP A 64 16.12 11.78 7.30
C ASP A 64 16.30 10.74 6.19
N GLU A 65 17.16 9.73 6.40
CA GLU A 65 17.30 8.59 5.48
C GLU A 65 16.00 7.79 5.37
N ASN A 66 15.38 7.50 6.52
CA ASN A 66 14.09 6.82 6.58
C ASN A 66 12.99 7.65 5.90
N HIS A 67 13.02 8.98 6.06
CA HIS A 67 12.07 9.88 5.42
C HIS A 67 12.27 9.94 3.89
N ALA A 68 13.51 10.02 3.41
CA ALA A 68 13.85 9.93 1.98
C ALA A 68 13.35 8.62 1.36
N TRP A 69 13.57 7.49 2.05
CA TRP A 69 13.04 6.20 1.60
C TRP A 69 11.50 6.16 1.61
N SER A 70 10.86 6.72 2.64
CA SER A 70 9.39 6.78 2.75
C SER A 70 8.76 7.57 1.60
N ILE A 71 9.34 8.71 1.22
CA ILE A 71 8.93 9.50 0.06
C ILE A 71 9.04 8.65 -1.21
N LEU A 72 10.18 8.02 -1.44
CA LEU A 72 10.39 7.18 -2.63
C LEU A 72 9.39 6.03 -2.69
N LYS A 73 9.21 5.32 -1.57
CA LYS A 73 8.30 4.17 -1.47
C LYS A 73 6.85 4.56 -1.76
N SER A 74 6.42 5.75 -1.33
CA SER A 74 5.04 6.22 -1.45
C SER A 74 4.71 6.89 -2.78
N TYR A 75 5.70 7.13 -3.64
CA TYR A 75 5.52 7.72 -4.98
C TYR A 75 4.52 6.93 -5.84
N LYS A 76 3.55 7.60 -6.46
CA LYS A 76 2.48 6.98 -7.28
C LYS A 76 2.54 7.34 -8.77
N GLY A 77 3.68 7.79 -9.27
CA GLY A 77 3.77 8.27 -10.64
C GLY A 77 3.27 9.72 -10.80
N THR A 78 3.28 10.20 -12.04
CA THR A 78 3.01 11.62 -12.35
C THR A 78 1.54 12.04 -12.24
N ASP A 79 0.60 11.09 -12.27
CA ASP A 79 -0.83 11.35 -12.17
C ASP A 79 -1.41 11.11 -10.77
N ASP A 80 -0.55 10.73 -9.81
CA ASP A 80 -0.87 10.37 -8.42
C ASP A 80 -1.97 9.29 -8.30
N LYS A 81 -2.07 8.39 -9.29
CA LYS A 81 -3.08 7.33 -9.33
C LYS A 81 -2.43 5.97 -9.49
N GLY A 82 -2.99 4.99 -8.79
CA GLY A 82 -2.56 3.60 -8.88
C GLY A 82 -1.63 3.19 -7.75
N SER A 83 -0.80 2.20 -8.04
CA SER A 83 0.11 1.58 -7.07
C SER A 83 1.28 2.48 -6.74
N THR A 84 1.80 2.33 -5.53
CA THR A 84 3.02 3.03 -5.14
C THR A 84 4.26 2.37 -5.74
N LEU A 85 5.37 3.10 -5.82
CA LEU A 85 6.64 2.58 -6.30
C LEU A 85 7.10 1.38 -5.45
N GLY A 86 6.88 1.43 -4.14
CA GLY A 86 7.15 0.30 -3.25
C GLY A 86 6.33 -0.95 -3.60
N GLU A 87 5.04 -0.79 -3.89
CA GLU A 87 4.19 -1.90 -4.34
C GLU A 87 4.65 -2.45 -5.70
N ILE A 88 5.02 -1.58 -6.63
CA ILE A 88 5.49 -1.97 -7.96
C ILE A 88 6.83 -2.71 -7.88
N ILE A 89 7.76 -2.28 -7.03
CA ILE A 89 9.01 -3.00 -6.75
C ILE A 89 8.68 -4.42 -6.28
N MET A 90 7.79 -4.55 -5.30
CA MET A 90 7.38 -5.85 -4.77
C MET A 90 6.75 -6.75 -5.85
N ILE A 91 5.77 -6.22 -6.58
CA ILE A 91 5.07 -6.94 -7.66
C ILE A 91 6.06 -7.40 -8.74
N GLN A 92 7.01 -6.56 -9.14
CA GLN A 92 8.00 -6.94 -10.14
C GLN A 92 8.95 -8.04 -9.65
N ILE A 93 9.33 -8.01 -8.37
CA ILE A 93 10.16 -9.07 -7.77
C ILE A 93 9.37 -10.38 -7.73
N GLU A 94 8.13 -10.37 -7.22
CA GLU A 94 7.30 -11.57 -7.15
C GLU A 94 6.99 -12.17 -8.53
N ASN A 95 6.67 -11.32 -9.52
CA ASN A 95 6.39 -11.77 -10.88
C ASN A 95 7.62 -12.32 -11.61
N ALA A 96 8.82 -11.88 -11.26
CA ALA A 96 10.05 -12.43 -11.82
C ALA A 96 10.35 -13.84 -11.29
N TYR A 97 9.87 -14.17 -10.08
CA TYR A 97 10.10 -15.45 -9.40
C TYR A 97 8.80 -16.09 -8.91
N PRO A 98 7.85 -16.43 -9.80
CA PRO A 98 6.49 -16.83 -9.41
C PRO A 98 6.43 -18.17 -8.65
N SER A 99 7.44 -19.03 -8.81
CA SER A 99 7.51 -20.35 -8.20
C SER A 99 8.28 -20.38 -6.87
N GLU A 100 8.86 -19.25 -6.44
CA GLU A 100 9.82 -19.21 -5.35
C GLU A 100 9.60 -17.99 -4.44
N LYS A 101 9.85 -18.16 -3.14
CA LYS A 101 9.86 -17.03 -2.20
C LYS A 101 11.22 -16.36 -2.25
N ILE A 102 11.51 -15.63 -3.34
CA ILE A 102 12.86 -15.12 -3.62
C ILE A 102 13.41 -14.23 -2.50
N LEU A 103 12.56 -13.45 -1.81
CA LEU A 103 12.97 -12.60 -0.68
C LEU A 103 13.50 -13.39 0.53
N LYS A 104 13.13 -14.67 0.66
CA LYS A 104 13.58 -15.58 1.73
C LYS A 104 14.75 -16.47 1.29
N HIS A 105 15.14 -16.38 0.03
CA HIS A 105 16.22 -17.21 -0.49
C HIS A 105 17.56 -16.73 0.08
N HIS A 106 18.42 -17.67 0.47
CA HIS A 106 19.69 -17.35 1.12
C HIS A 106 20.66 -16.55 0.24
N ASP A 107 20.62 -16.76 -1.08
CA ASP A 107 21.41 -15.99 -2.06
C ASP A 107 20.77 -14.64 -2.43
N THR A 108 19.63 -14.28 -1.82
CA THR A 108 19.00 -12.99 -2.07
C THR A 108 19.52 -11.94 -1.11
N SER A 109 20.15 -10.91 -1.65
CA SER A 109 20.60 -9.74 -0.92
C SER A 109 19.80 -8.51 -1.34
N ILE A 110 19.44 -7.71 -0.35
CA ILE A 110 18.74 -6.44 -0.53
C ILE A 110 19.50 -5.41 0.27
N GLU A 111 19.92 -4.37 -0.41
CA GLU A 111 20.69 -3.26 0.13
C GLU A 111 19.92 -1.98 -0.18
N ILE A 112 19.63 -1.20 0.86
CA ILE A 112 19.08 0.15 0.71
C ILE A 112 20.00 1.10 1.45
N SER A 113 20.33 2.22 0.84
CA SER A 113 20.98 3.32 1.54
C SER A 113 20.41 4.64 1.08
N ALA A 114 20.42 5.62 1.98
CA ALA A 114 20.19 7.00 1.64
C ALA A 114 21.41 7.79 2.11
N LEU A 115 22.01 8.58 1.23
CA LEU A 115 23.19 9.38 1.54
C LEU A 115 22.84 10.84 1.30
N ASP A 116 23.21 11.72 2.24
CA ASP A 116 23.06 13.16 2.06
C ASP A 116 23.79 13.60 0.78
N ALA A 117 23.05 14.19 -0.15
CA ALA A 117 23.51 14.67 -1.44
C ALA A 117 23.47 16.21 -1.52
N GLN A 118 23.51 16.90 -0.37
CA GLN A 118 23.47 18.35 -0.31
C GLN A 118 24.58 19.02 -1.11
N GLU A 119 25.77 18.43 -1.15
CA GLU A 119 26.89 18.98 -1.94
C GLU A 119 26.65 18.90 -3.45
N GLU A 120 25.82 17.95 -3.91
CA GLU A 120 25.59 17.67 -5.33
C GLU A 120 24.33 18.34 -5.89
N GLN A 121 23.24 18.35 -5.11
CA GLN A 121 21.92 18.83 -5.54
C GLN A 121 21.34 19.98 -4.70
N GLY A 122 22.00 20.31 -3.58
CA GLY A 122 21.53 21.35 -2.66
C GLY A 122 20.73 20.80 -1.47
N SER A 123 20.32 21.70 -0.59
CA SER A 123 19.77 21.32 0.72
C SER A 123 18.56 20.39 0.62
N GLY A 124 18.55 19.35 1.46
CA GLY A 124 17.44 18.41 1.58
C GLY A 124 17.42 17.31 0.53
N PHE A 125 18.40 17.21 -0.37
CA PHE A 125 18.52 16.08 -1.29
C PHE A 125 19.29 14.92 -0.66
N TYR A 126 18.73 13.72 -0.80
CA TYR A 126 19.37 12.46 -0.45
C TYR A 126 19.45 11.58 -1.69
N GLN A 127 20.60 10.95 -1.91
CA GLN A 127 20.75 9.90 -2.90
C GLN A 127 20.29 8.57 -2.29
N VAL A 128 19.16 8.07 -2.77
CA VAL A 128 18.63 6.76 -2.38
C VAL A 128 19.10 5.71 -3.37
N HIS A 129 19.83 4.70 -2.88
CA HIS A 129 20.26 3.53 -3.63
C HIS A 129 19.47 2.32 -3.15
N PHE A 130 18.82 1.63 -4.09
CA PHE A 130 18.18 0.34 -3.88
C PHE A 130 18.88 -0.70 -4.75
N SER A 131 19.41 -1.74 -4.13
CA SER A 131 20.10 -2.86 -4.78
C SER A 131 19.39 -4.16 -4.41
N PHE A 132 19.02 -4.92 -5.44
CA PHE A 132 18.36 -6.22 -5.33
C PHE A 132 19.17 -7.24 -6.12
N LYS A 133 19.79 -8.18 -5.41
CA LYS A 133 20.65 -9.22 -5.98
C LYS A 133 20.09 -10.60 -5.60
N THR A 134 20.01 -11.48 -6.57
CA THR A 134 19.59 -12.89 -6.44
C THR A 134 20.69 -13.79 -7.01
N TYR A 135 20.44 -15.09 -7.06
CA TYR A 135 21.35 -16.07 -7.64
C TYR A 135 21.57 -15.89 -9.16
N ASP A 136 20.65 -15.25 -9.87
CA ASP A 136 20.65 -15.12 -11.33
C ASP A 136 20.49 -13.68 -11.85
N ASN A 137 20.28 -12.71 -10.96
CA ASN A 137 19.99 -11.34 -11.34
C ASN A 137 20.58 -10.34 -10.35
N ALA A 138 20.94 -9.17 -10.85
CA ALA A 138 21.39 -8.05 -10.04
C ALA A 138 20.81 -6.77 -10.63
N LYS A 139 20.06 -6.04 -9.82
CA LYS A 139 19.44 -4.78 -10.23
C LYS A 139 19.81 -3.69 -9.23
N ASP A 140 20.27 -2.58 -9.77
CA ASP A 140 20.61 -1.38 -9.02
C ASP A 140 19.73 -0.23 -9.49
N TYR A 141 19.24 0.55 -8.54
CA TYR A 141 18.37 1.68 -8.79
C TYR A 141 18.81 2.86 -7.92
N LEU A 142 18.96 4.02 -8.56
CA LEU A 142 19.44 5.22 -7.90
C LEU A 142 18.48 6.37 -8.17
N TRP A 143 18.15 7.11 -7.13
CA TRP A 143 17.34 8.32 -7.19
C TRP A 143 17.95 9.41 -6.32
N TYR A 144 17.79 10.67 -6.72
CA TYR A 144 17.78 11.76 -5.73
C TYR A 144 16.35 11.95 -5.24
N VAL A 145 16.21 12.14 -3.93
CA VAL A 145 14.94 12.41 -3.26
C VAL A 145 15.13 13.67 -2.42
N ASN A 146 14.30 14.68 -2.65
CA ASN A 146 14.29 15.86 -1.82
C ASN A 146 13.29 15.68 -0.67
N ILE A 147 13.78 15.63 0.57
CA ILE A 147 12.95 15.36 1.74
C ILE A 147 12.04 16.53 2.16
N GLN A 148 12.23 17.71 1.56
CA GLN A 148 11.45 18.92 1.87
C GLN A 148 10.36 19.19 0.82
N THR A 149 10.58 18.78 -0.43
CA THR A 149 9.69 19.06 -1.57
C THR A 149 9.05 17.82 -2.17
N ASP A 150 9.42 16.63 -1.69
CA ASP A 150 9.03 15.33 -2.21
C ASP A 150 9.42 15.10 -3.69
N GLU A 151 10.35 15.90 -4.22
CA GLU A 151 10.87 15.73 -5.58
C GLU A 151 11.73 14.46 -5.68
N ILE A 152 11.51 13.68 -6.75
CA ILE A 152 12.24 12.44 -7.02
C ILE A 152 12.84 12.51 -8.43
N ILE A 153 14.15 12.30 -8.55
CA ILE A 153 14.89 12.36 -9.81
C ILE A 153 15.60 11.02 -10.04
N PRO A 154 15.26 10.25 -11.09
CA PRO A 154 15.91 8.97 -11.38
C PRO A 154 17.31 9.19 -11.97
N LEU A 155 18.31 8.49 -11.42
CA LEU A 155 19.71 8.62 -11.83
C LEU A 155 20.20 7.54 -12.79
N ASN A 156 19.48 6.41 -12.89
CA ASN A 156 19.80 5.37 -13.85
C ASN A 156 18.56 4.87 -14.61
N ASP A 157 18.79 4.11 -15.68
CA ASP A 157 17.72 3.61 -16.55
C ASP A 157 16.76 2.66 -15.81
N GLY A 158 17.27 1.91 -14.83
CA GLY A 158 16.46 1.09 -13.94
C GLY A 158 15.44 1.95 -13.20
N ALA A 159 15.92 2.96 -12.49
CA ALA A 159 15.11 3.91 -11.71
C ALA A 159 14.09 4.63 -12.58
N ARG A 160 14.50 5.09 -13.76
CA ARG A 160 13.62 5.79 -14.71
C ARG A 160 12.47 4.89 -15.18
N LYS A 161 12.75 3.62 -15.49
CA LYS A 161 11.73 2.65 -15.90
C LYS A 161 10.75 2.35 -14.77
N MET A 162 11.23 2.28 -13.53
CA MET A 162 10.36 2.04 -12.36
C MET A 162 9.43 3.21 -12.06
N MET A 163 9.85 4.45 -12.38
CA MET A 163 9.03 5.65 -12.17
C MET A 163 8.02 5.92 -13.28
N ASN A 164 8.13 5.26 -14.44
CA ASN A 164 7.18 5.41 -15.53
C ASN A 164 6.00 4.44 -15.35
N ILE A 165 5.24 4.69 -14.28
CA ILE A 165 4.10 3.92 -13.79
C ILE A 165 2.79 4.66 -14.03
#